data_AF-A0A388TDX2-F1
#
_entry.id   AF-A0A388TDX2-F1
#
_cell.length_a   1.000
_cell.length_b   1.000
_cell.length_c   1.000
_cell.angle_alpha   90.00
_cell.angle_beta   90.00
_cell.angle_gamma   90.00
#
_symmetry.space_group_name_H-M   'P 1'
#
loop_
_entity.id
_entity.type
_entity.pdbx_description
1 polymer ?
#
loop_
_entity_poly.entity_id
_entity_poly.type
_entity_poly.pdbx_seq_one_letter_code
_entity_poly.pdbx_strand_id
1 'polypeptide(L)'
;MSEETTMVYTLILNPREKMPAKEADAKRFAHMVHNELEDLMAQIASEEKEIVIDGTTIDKTSTLGAMIINDKLSEIESKNTQNFSLLSEIRRAEDSLRQILG
;
A
#
# COMPACT_ATOMS: atom_id res chain seq x y z
N MET A 1 0.81 30.18 38.97
CA MET A 1 -0.03 28.96 39.04
C MET A 1 -1.35 29.35 38.42
N SER A 2 -1.85 28.77 37.34
CA SER A 2 -1.56 27.50 36.68
C SER A 2 -2.21 27.57 35.29
N GLU A 3 -1.51 26.99 34.30
CA GLU A 3 -2.02 26.17 33.17
C GLU A 3 -3.00 26.85 32.19
N GLU A 4 -2.54 27.24 31.00
CA GLU A 4 -2.49 26.37 29.81
C GLU A 4 -3.82 25.68 29.53
N THR A 5 -4.69 26.32 28.74
CA THR A 5 -5.52 25.55 27.81
C THR A 5 -6.08 26.43 26.71
N THR A 6 -5.99 25.91 25.49
CA THR A 6 -6.71 26.35 24.29
C THR A 6 -6.12 27.55 23.56
N MET A 7 -4.87 27.38 23.10
CA MET A 7 -4.50 27.95 21.79
C MET A 7 -5.35 27.27 20.72
N VAL A 8 -6.58 27.78 20.52
CA VAL A 8 -7.38 27.55 19.33
C VAL A 8 -6.67 28.28 18.19
N TYR A 9 -5.65 27.63 17.62
CA TYR A 9 -5.12 28.05 16.35
C TYR A 9 -6.25 27.95 15.33
N THR A 10 -6.80 29.11 15.02
CA THR A 10 -7.61 29.38 13.85
C THR A 10 -6.75 29.05 12.64
N LEU A 11 -6.80 27.79 12.21
CA LEU A 11 -6.31 27.43 10.89
C LEU A 11 -7.34 27.97 9.89
N ILE A 12 -7.11 29.21 9.49
CA ILE A 12 -7.77 29.86 8.37
C ILE A 12 -7.69 28.88 7.20
N LEU A 13 -8.87 28.37 6.83
CA LEU A 13 -9.10 27.56 5.64
C LEU A 13 -8.50 28.30 4.44
N ASN A 14 -7.36 27.78 3.94
CA ASN A 14 -6.88 28.08 2.62
C ASN A 14 -7.45 26.99 1.70
N PRO A 15 -8.53 27.24 0.94
CA PRO A 15 -9.19 26.21 0.11
C PRO A 15 -8.37 25.83 -1.15
N ARG A 16 -7.09 26.22 -1.24
CA ARG A 16 -6.25 26.05 -2.44
C ARG A 16 -4.95 25.28 -2.21
N GLU A 17 -4.65 24.85 -0.99
CA GLU A 17 -3.70 23.76 -0.83
C GLU A 17 -4.47 22.46 -1.06
N LYS A 18 -4.42 22.01 -2.30
CA LYS A 18 -4.90 20.70 -2.75
C LYS A 18 -4.37 19.66 -1.76
N MET A 19 -5.20 19.27 -0.79
CA MET A 19 -5.00 18.01 -0.09
C MET A 19 -4.84 16.95 -1.20
N PRO A 20 -3.72 16.20 -1.25
CA PRO A 20 -3.70 15.02 -2.10
C PRO A 20 -4.84 14.15 -1.58
N ALA A 21 -5.87 13.99 -2.41
CA ALA A 21 -7.07 13.26 -2.05
C ALA A 21 -6.64 11.92 -1.43
N LYS A 22 -7.17 11.58 -0.24
CA LYS A 22 -6.87 10.32 0.44
C LYS A 22 -7.13 9.08 -0.45
N GLU A 23 -7.97 9.22 -1.46
CA GLU A 23 -8.21 8.23 -2.52
C GLU A 23 -7.01 8.00 -3.47
N ALA A 24 -6.13 8.98 -3.64
CA ALA A 24 -4.92 8.84 -4.45
C ALA A 24 -3.93 7.86 -3.81
N ASP A 25 -3.95 7.73 -2.48
CA ASP A 25 -2.96 6.94 -1.74
C ASP A 25 -3.22 5.44 -1.90
N ALA A 26 -4.47 4.99 -1.74
CA ALA A 26 -4.82 3.59 -1.87
C ALA A 26 -4.78 3.08 -3.33
N LYS A 27 -5.11 3.94 -4.31
CA LYS A 27 -4.92 3.62 -5.74
C LYS A 27 -3.44 3.52 -6.11
N ARG A 28 -2.60 4.42 -5.59
CA ARG A 28 -1.15 4.36 -5.78
C ARG A 28 -0.54 3.12 -5.13
N PHE A 29 -0.97 2.77 -3.93
CA PHE A 29 -0.53 1.55 -3.24
C PHE A 29 -0.96 0.29 -4.00
N ALA A 30 -2.22 0.23 -4.47
CA ALA A 30 -2.69 -0.88 -5.28
C ALA A 30 -1.88 -1.03 -6.58
N HIS A 31 -1.59 0.09 -7.27
CA HIS A 31 -0.71 0.09 -8.44
C HIS A 31 0.72 -0.35 -8.11
N MET A 32 1.26 0.09 -6.98
CA MET A 32 2.61 -0.30 -6.55
C MET A 32 2.70 -1.82 -6.29
N VAL A 33 1.74 -2.38 -5.54
CA VAL A 33 1.69 -3.83 -5.26
C VAL A 33 1.46 -4.63 -6.54
N HIS A 34 0.65 -4.11 -7.47
CA HIS A 34 0.42 -4.74 -8.76
C HIS A 34 1.68 -4.74 -9.63
N ASN A 35 2.38 -3.62 -9.72
CA ASN A 35 3.65 -3.53 -10.44
C ASN A 35 4.71 -4.46 -9.84
N GLU A 36 4.80 -4.53 -8.50
CA GLU A 36 5.72 -5.45 -7.80
C GLU A 36 5.44 -6.91 -8.14
N LEU A 37 4.14 -7.28 -8.23
CA LEU A 37 3.73 -8.61 -8.67
C LEU A 37 4.09 -8.89 -10.14
N GLU A 38 3.79 -7.94 -11.04
CA GLU A 38 4.08 -8.06 -12.47
C GLU A 38 5.59 -8.20 -12.72
N ASP A 39 6.40 -7.39 -12.06
CA ASP A 39 7.87 -7.42 -12.17
C ASP A 39 8.43 -8.76 -11.69
N LEU A 40 7.93 -9.29 -10.56
CA LEU A 40 8.35 -10.59 -10.06
C LEU A 40 7.95 -11.72 -11.00
N MET A 41 6.72 -11.69 -11.53
CA MET A 41 6.23 -12.68 -12.50
C MET A 41 7.04 -12.65 -13.81
N ALA A 42 7.41 -11.46 -14.29
CA ALA A 42 8.27 -11.32 -15.46
C ALA A 42 9.66 -11.93 -15.23
N GLN A 43 10.26 -11.70 -14.05
CA GLN A 43 11.54 -12.29 -13.70
C GLN A 43 11.47 -13.83 -13.59
N ILE A 44 10.40 -14.36 -12.98
CA ILE A 44 10.18 -15.81 -12.90
C ILE A 44 10.06 -16.42 -14.30
N ALA A 45 9.28 -15.79 -15.18
CA ALA A 45 9.02 -16.24 -16.55
C ALA A 45 10.21 -16.05 -17.52
N SER A 46 11.23 -15.29 -17.13
CA SER A 46 12.43 -15.09 -17.94
C SER A 46 13.18 -16.39 -18.22
N GLU A 47 14.08 -16.40 -19.21
CA GLU A 47 14.95 -17.55 -19.47
C GLU A 47 16.14 -17.62 -18.50
N GLU A 48 16.40 -16.55 -17.75
CA GLU A 48 17.53 -16.46 -16.82
C GLU A 48 17.33 -17.37 -15.62
N LYS A 49 18.36 -18.12 -15.20
CA LYS A 49 18.27 -18.99 -14.03
C LYS A 49 18.26 -18.22 -12.71
N GLU A 50 18.74 -17.00 -12.74
CA GLU A 50 18.84 -16.13 -11.57
C GLU A 50 17.82 -15.01 -11.68
N ILE A 51 17.28 -14.59 -10.54
CA ILE A 51 16.39 -13.43 -10.43
C ILE A 51 16.82 -12.58 -9.24
N VAL A 52 16.38 -11.32 -9.20
CA VAL A 52 16.71 -10.41 -8.10
C VAL A 52 15.47 -10.14 -7.27
N ILE A 53 15.51 -10.59 -6.01
CA ILE A 53 14.47 -10.33 -5.01
C ILE A 53 15.09 -9.51 -3.90
N ASP A 54 14.54 -8.32 -3.64
CA ASP A 54 14.98 -7.40 -2.57
C ASP A 54 16.50 -7.12 -2.59
N GLY A 55 17.08 -7.02 -3.78
CA GLY A 55 18.53 -6.78 -3.97
C GLY A 55 19.41 -8.02 -3.82
N THR A 56 18.82 -9.20 -3.60
CA THR A 56 19.52 -10.48 -3.53
C THR A 56 19.31 -11.28 -4.82
N THR A 57 20.40 -11.76 -5.41
CA THR A 57 20.35 -12.67 -6.57
C THR A 57 20.06 -14.10 -6.10
N ILE A 58 19.05 -14.72 -6.69
CA ILE A 58 18.54 -16.03 -6.30
C ILE A 58 18.46 -16.93 -7.52
N ASP A 59 19.03 -18.13 -7.42
CA ASP A 59 18.85 -19.19 -8.42
C ASP A 59 17.45 -19.81 -8.29
N LYS A 60 16.58 -19.52 -9.26
CA LYS A 60 15.19 -19.96 -9.31
C LYS A 60 15.02 -21.45 -9.58
N THR A 61 16.07 -22.12 -10.04
CA THR A 61 16.05 -23.58 -10.30
C THR A 61 16.35 -24.39 -9.04
N SER A 62 16.87 -23.75 -8.00
CA SER A 62 17.13 -24.37 -6.71
C SER A 62 15.86 -24.46 -5.85
N THR A 63 15.76 -25.50 -5.02
CA THR A 63 14.62 -25.65 -4.08
C THR A 63 14.51 -24.47 -3.12
N LEU A 64 15.65 -23.95 -2.65
CA LEU A 64 15.69 -22.78 -1.77
C LEU A 64 15.21 -21.53 -2.50
N GLY A 65 15.61 -21.34 -3.76
CA GLY A 65 15.14 -20.22 -4.56
C GLY A 65 13.63 -20.26 -4.82
N ALA A 66 13.09 -21.44 -5.13
CA ALA A 66 11.64 -21.62 -5.27
C ALA A 66 10.87 -21.30 -3.98
N MET A 67 11.42 -21.63 -2.81
CA MET A 67 10.83 -21.25 -1.52
C MET A 67 10.83 -19.74 -1.33
N ILE A 68 11.96 -19.07 -1.58
CA ILE A 68 12.06 -17.61 -1.40
C ILE A 68 11.12 -16.87 -2.36
N ILE A 69 10.98 -17.36 -3.60
CA ILE A 69 10.01 -16.84 -4.57
C ILE A 69 8.57 -16.96 -4.04
N ASN A 70 8.19 -18.13 -3.52
CA ASN A 70 6.85 -18.36 -2.98
C ASN A 70 6.56 -17.50 -1.74
N ASP A 71 7.56 -17.33 -0.86
CA ASP A 71 7.43 -16.45 0.30
C ASP A 71 7.20 -14.99 -0.15
N LYS A 72 7.93 -14.54 -1.18
CA LYS A 72 7.76 -13.19 -1.72
C LYS A 72 6.38 -12.99 -2.37
N LEU A 73 5.91 -13.98 -3.14
CA LEU A 73 4.55 -13.95 -3.71
C LEU A 73 3.49 -13.86 -2.61
N SER A 74 3.62 -14.65 -1.55
CA SER A 74 2.70 -14.64 -0.41
C SER A 74 2.70 -13.30 0.33
N GLU A 75 3.87 -12.65 0.45
CA GLU A 75 4.00 -11.31 1.04
C GLU A 75 3.23 -10.27 0.22
N ILE A 76 3.39 -10.29 -1.11
CA ILE A 76 2.71 -9.36 -2.04
C ILE A 76 1.19 -9.57 -1.99
N GLU A 77 0.72 -10.82 -1.99
CA GLU A 77 -0.71 -11.15 -1.88
C GLU A 77 -1.31 -10.69 -0.54
N SER A 78 -0.56 -10.84 0.56
CA SER A 78 -0.96 -10.36 1.88
C SER A 78 -1.11 -8.84 1.91
N LYS A 79 -0.15 -8.09 1.35
CA LYS A 79 -0.24 -6.62 1.20
C LYS A 79 -1.47 -6.21 0.40
N ASN A 80 -1.77 -6.91 -0.70
CA ASN A 80 -2.92 -6.63 -1.53
C ASN A 80 -4.24 -6.85 -0.77
N THR A 81 -4.33 -7.95 -0.02
CA THR A 81 -5.52 -8.29 0.79
C THR A 81 -5.74 -7.28 1.92
N GLN A 82 -4.67 -6.87 2.62
CA GLN A 82 -4.74 -5.85 3.66
C GLN A 82 -5.19 -4.50 3.12
N ASN A 83 -4.69 -4.09 1.94
CA ASN A 83 -5.11 -2.85 1.28
C ASN A 83 -6.62 -2.88 0.94
N PHE A 84 -7.11 -3.99 0.40
CA PHE A 84 -8.54 -4.15 0.13
C PHE A 84 -9.39 -4.03 1.41
N SER A 85 -8.95 -4.66 2.51
CA SER A 85 -9.64 -4.55 3.81
C SER A 85 -9.68 -3.11 4.30
N LEU A 86 -8.55 -2.40 4.30
CA LEU A 86 -8.46 -1.01 4.75
C LEU A 86 -9.35 -0.07 3.92
N LEU A 87 -9.32 -0.23 2.60
CA LEU A 87 -10.18 0.52 1.68
C LEU A 87 -11.67 0.32 1.98
N SER A 88 -12.06 -0.91 2.31
CA SER A 88 -13.45 -1.23 2.64
C SER A 88 -13.90 -0.57 3.95
N GLU A 89 -13.02 -0.48 4.95
CA GLU A 89 -13.28 0.18 6.23
C GLU A 89 -13.36 1.70 6.08
N ILE A 90 -12.45 2.31 5.33
CA ILE A 90 -12.50 3.75 5.02
C ILE A 90 -13.82 4.09 4.34
N ARG A 91 -14.24 3.30 3.35
CA ARG A 91 -15.51 3.51 2.66
C ARG A 91 -16.72 3.42 3.59
N ARG A 92 -16.74 2.44 4.50
CA ARG A 92 -17.80 2.34 5.53
C ARG A 92 -17.81 3.54 6.46
N ALA A 93 -16.64 4.04 6.86
CA ALA A 93 -16.54 5.23 7.71
C ALA A 93 -17.02 6.49 6.96
N GLU A 94 -16.67 6.65 5.68
CA GLU A 94 -17.16 7.74 4.83
C GLU A 94 -18.68 7.70 4.64
N ASP A 95 -19.25 6.52 4.36
CA ASP A 95 -20.70 6.35 4.24
C ASP A 95 -21.42 6.70 5.56
N SER A 96 -20.84 6.30 6.69
CA SER A 96 -21.36 6.64 8.02
C SER A 96 -21.28 8.15 8.29
N LEU A 97 -20.18 8.80 7.93
CA LEU A 97 -20.02 10.25 8.06
C LEU A 97 -21.02 11.01 7.18
N ARG A 98 -21.27 10.56 5.94
CA ARG A 98 -22.30 11.14 5.07
C ARG A 98 -23.70 11.03 5.68
N GLN A 99 -24.05 9.87 6.24
CA GLN A 99 -25.33 9.70 6.93
C GLN A 99 -25.51 10.64 8.12
N ILE A 100 -24.43 10.92 8.85
CA ILE A 100 -24.46 11.83 10.01
C ILE A 100 -24.54 13.31 9.57
N LEU A 101 -23.82 13.68 8.50
CA LEU A 101 -23.67 15.07 8.08
C LEU A 101 -24.75 15.56 7.09
N GLY A 102 -25.42 14.64 6.38
CA GLY A 102 -26.44 14.96 5.37
C GLY A 102 -25.86 15.12 3.98
#